data_AF-A0A960UA58-F1
#
_entry.id   AF-A0A960UA58-F1
#
_cell.length_a   1.000
_cell.length_b   1.000
_cell.length_c   1.000
_cell.angle_alpha   90.00
_cell.angle_beta   90.00
_cell.angle_gamma   90.00
#
_symmetry.space_group_name_H-M   'P 1'
#
loop_
_entity.id
_entity.type
_entity.pdbx_description
1 polymer ?
#
loop_
_entity_poly.entity_id
_entity_poly.type
_entity_poly.pdbx_seq_one_letter_code
_entity_poly.pdbx_strand_id
1 'polypeptide(L)'
;RETMDDFKKEMGNEENKKLIRKRKEIVEHPFGTIKRNLGFTYFIQKGIRSVQAEFSFICFAYNFKRVINILGIRAFIDAVNAK
;
A
#
# COMPACT_ATOMS: atom_id res chain seq x y z
N ARG A 1 10.43 0.09 -22.14
CA ARG A 1 9.56 -0.89 -21.47
C ARG A 1 10.46 -2.03 -21.08
N GLU A 2 10.72 -2.25 -19.79
CA GLU A 2 11.18 -3.57 -19.37
C GLU A 2 10.13 -4.59 -19.80
N THR A 3 10.58 -5.68 -20.41
CA THR A 3 9.67 -6.76 -20.80
C THR A 3 9.38 -7.62 -19.57
N MET A 4 8.25 -8.33 -19.59
CA MET A 4 7.88 -9.25 -18.50
C MET A 4 8.97 -10.32 -18.27
N ASP A 5 9.74 -10.63 -19.31
CA ASP A 5 10.79 -11.63 -19.26
C ASP A 5 12.07 -11.09 -18.61
N ASP A 6 12.37 -9.80 -18.78
CA ASP A 6 13.45 -9.12 -18.05
C ASP A 6 13.18 -9.13 -16.54
N PHE A 7 11.95 -8.79 -16.14
CA PHE A 7 11.52 -8.83 -14.74
C PHE A 7 11.60 -10.24 -14.14
N LYS A 8 11.15 -11.27 -14.87
CA LYS A 8 11.24 -12.67 -14.40
C LYS A 8 12.69 -13.11 -14.20
N LYS A 9 13.59 -12.70 -15.09
CA LYS A 9 15.02 -13.02 -15.00
C LYS A 9 15.64 -12.38 -13.75
N GLU A 10 15.33 -11.11 -13.49
CA GLU A 10 15.81 -10.40 -12.30
C GLU A 10 15.24 -10.99 -11.00
N MET A 11 13.97 -11.38 -11.01
CA MET A 11 13.31 -12.05 -9.88
C MET A 11 13.76 -13.51 -9.68
N GLY A 12 14.57 -14.05 -10.59
CA GLY A 12 15.15 -15.38 -10.50
C GLY A 12 16.28 -15.52 -9.48
N ASN A 13 16.88 -14.41 -9.04
CA ASN A 13 17.89 -14.39 -7.98
C ASN A 13 17.26 -14.85 -6.64
N GLU A 14 17.94 -15.74 -5.91
CA GLU A 14 17.50 -16.25 -4.61
C GLU A 14 17.25 -15.15 -3.57
N GLU A 15 18.03 -14.06 -3.60
CA GLU A 15 17.80 -12.91 -2.74
C GLU A 15 16.47 -12.20 -3.06
N ASN A 16 16.22 -11.94 -4.35
CA ASN A 16 14.99 -11.30 -4.82
C ASN A 16 13.77 -12.18 -4.54
N LYS A 17 13.87 -13.50 -4.68
CA LYS A 17 12.80 -14.44 -4.31
C LYS A 17 12.43 -14.32 -2.83
N LYS A 18 13.42 -14.25 -1.94
CA LYS A 18 13.19 -14.06 -0.50
C LYS A 18 12.50 -12.72 -0.22
N LEU A 19 12.92 -11.65 -0.88
CA LEU A 19 12.29 -10.32 -0.76
C LEU A 19 10.84 -10.32 -1.23
N ILE A 20 10.53 -10.94 -2.38
CA ILE A 20 9.15 -11.08 -2.86
C ILE A 20 8.29 -11.84 -1.86
N ARG A 21 8.80 -12.95 -1.32
CA ARG A 21 8.08 -13.75 -0.34
C ARG A 21 7.72 -12.92 0.89
N LYS A 22 8.70 -12.19 1.43
CA LYS A 22 8.47 -11.27 2.56
C LYS A 22 7.48 -10.16 2.21
N ARG A 23 7.54 -9.61 1.00
CA ARG A 23 6.56 -8.61 0.53
C ARG A 23 5.16 -9.18 0.48
N LYS A 24 4.97 -10.41 -0.05
CA LYS A 24 3.67 -11.08 -0.07
C LYS A 24 3.07 -11.15 1.34
N GLU A 25 3.86 -11.60 2.32
CA GLU A 25 3.43 -11.69 3.72
C GLU A 25 3.07 -10.30 4.30
N ILE A 26 3.90 -9.28 4.05
CA ILE A 26 3.68 -7.92 4.58
C ILE A 26 2.41 -7.29 3.98
N VAL A 27 2.13 -7.50 2.70
CA VAL A 27 0.98 -6.85 2.05
C VAL A 27 -0.37 -7.49 2.39
N GLU A 28 -0.41 -8.73 2.89
CA GLU A 28 -1.67 -9.34 3.31
C GLU A 28 -2.38 -8.53 4.40
N HIS A 29 -1.61 -7.98 5.35
CA HIS A 29 -2.18 -7.16 6.44
C HIS A 29 -2.89 -5.86 5.97
N PRO A 30 -2.26 -4.97 5.17
CA PRO A 30 -2.94 -3.79 4.64
C PRO A 30 -4.13 -4.15 3.75
N PHE A 31 -4.01 -5.17 2.89
CA PHE A 31 -5.14 -5.60 2.06
C PHE A 31 -6.30 -6.14 2.90
N GLY A 32 -6.02 -6.94 3.93
CA GLY A 32 -7.03 -7.43 4.87
C GLY A 32 -7.72 -6.29 5.61
N THR A 33 -6.96 -5.30 6.10
CA THR A 33 -7.51 -4.13 6.79
C THR A 33 -8.38 -3.28 5.88
N ILE A 34 -7.91 -2.97 4.66
CA ILE A 34 -8.67 -2.16 3.69
C ILE A 34 -9.98 -2.86 3.32
N LYS A 35 -9.94 -4.16 3.03
CA LYS A 35 -11.13 -4.91 2.59
C LYS A 35 -12.11 -5.20 3.71
N ARG A 36 -11.62 -5.64 4.88
CA ARG A 36 -12.47 -6.12 6.00
C ARG A 36 -12.79 -5.03 7.01
N ASN A 37 -11.81 -4.25 7.44
CA ASN A 37 -12.01 -3.24 8.47
C ASN A 37 -12.54 -1.91 7.91
N LEU A 38 -12.10 -1.52 6.71
CA LEU A 38 -12.60 -0.31 6.03
C LEU A 38 -13.75 -0.60 5.06
N GLY A 39 -14.12 -1.87 4.86
CA GLY A 39 -15.26 -2.26 4.01
C GLY A 39 -15.05 -2.05 2.51
N PHE A 40 -13.82 -1.78 2.06
CA PHE A 40 -13.53 -1.50 0.65
C PHE A 40 -13.55 -2.80 -0.18
N THR A 41 -14.73 -3.15 -0.67
CA THR A 41 -15.00 -4.43 -1.36
C THR A 41 -15.25 -4.27 -2.86
N TYR A 42 -15.76 -3.12 -3.29
CA TYR A 42 -16.00 -2.76 -4.69
C TYR A 42 -15.76 -1.27 -4.90
N PHE A 43 -15.45 -0.89 -6.13
CA PHE A 43 -15.33 0.50 -6.53
C PHE A 43 -16.71 1.09 -6.77
N ILE A 44 -16.92 2.32 -6.30
CA ILE A 44 -18.15 3.08 -6.52
C ILE A 44 -18.05 3.85 -7.84
N GLN A 45 -16.85 4.32 -8.18
CA GLN A 45 -16.62 5.12 -9.39
C GLN A 45 -16.46 4.27 -10.65
N LYS A 46 -16.71 4.90 -11.80
CA LYS A 46 -16.47 4.32 -13.13
C LYS A 46 -15.38 5.09 -13.87
N GLY A 47 -14.61 4.37 -14.68
CA GLY A 47 -13.49 4.91 -15.45
C GLY A 47 -12.17 4.93 -14.69
N ILE A 48 -11.06 4.68 -15.40
CA ILE A 48 -9.74 4.46 -14.81
C ILE A 48 -9.30 5.62 -13.92
N ARG A 49 -9.46 6.86 -14.39
CA ARG A 49 -9.04 8.06 -13.65
C ARG A 49 -9.76 8.18 -12.29
N SER A 50 -11.07 7.98 -12.26
CA SER A 50 -11.87 8.10 -11.04
C SER A 50 -11.62 6.93 -10.09
N VAL A 51 -11.50 5.71 -10.62
CA VAL A 51 -11.15 4.50 -9.86
C VAL A 51 -9.76 4.63 -9.22
N GLN A 52 -8.79 5.18 -9.93
CA GLN A 52 -7.46 5.45 -9.38
C GLN A 52 -7.52 6.43 -8.21
N ALA A 53 -8.29 7.51 -8.33
CA ALA A 53 -8.46 8.47 -7.24
C ALA A 53 -9.10 7.81 -6.00
N GLU A 54 -10.15 7.01 -6.21
CA GLU A 54 -10.81 6.23 -5.14
C GLU A 54 -9.83 5.29 -4.44
N PHE A 55 -9.02 4.55 -5.21
CA PHE A 55 -8.01 3.64 -4.66
C PHE A 55 -6.90 4.39 -3.90
N SER A 56 -6.42 5.50 -4.44
CA SER A 56 -5.43 6.35 -3.78
C SER A 56 -5.96 6.90 -2.46
N PHE A 57 -7.24 7.27 -2.41
CA PHE A 57 -7.86 7.80 -1.20
C PHE A 57 -7.97 6.76 -0.08
N ILE A 58 -8.40 5.53 -0.40
CA ILE A 58 -8.47 4.46 0.61
C ILE A 58 -7.07 4.05 1.12
N CYS A 59 -6.07 4.02 0.22
CA CYS A 59 -4.69 3.80 0.61
C CYS A 59 -4.17 4.92 1.52
N PHE A 60 -4.49 6.17 1.20
CA PHE A 60 -4.15 7.33 2.03
C PHE A 60 -4.79 7.22 3.42
N ALA A 61 -6.09 6.93 3.50
CA ALA A 61 -6.79 6.78 4.77
C ALA A 61 -6.20 5.66 5.63
N TYR A 62 -5.87 4.51 5.03
CA TYR A 62 -5.18 3.42 5.72
C TYR A 62 -3.80 3.86 6.25
N ASN A 63 -2.98 4.47 5.40
CA ASN A 63 -1.64 4.92 5.76
C ASN A 63 -1.69 5.99 6.87
N PHE A 64 -2.61 6.95 6.77
CA PHE A 64 -2.78 8.01 7.75
C PHE A 64 -3.16 7.45 9.12
N LYS A 65 -4.14 6.53 9.15
CA LYS A 65 -4.52 5.82 10.38
C LYS A 65 -3.35 5.03 10.96
N ARG A 66 -2.55 4.36 10.12
CA ARG A 66 -1.37 3.61 10.55
C ARG A 66 -0.29 4.52 11.14
N VAL A 67 0.01 5.65 10.51
CA VAL A 67 1.02 6.60 10.99
C VAL A 67 0.63 7.14 12.37
N ILE A 68 -0.63 7.57 12.54
CA ILE A 68 -1.12 8.05 13.83
C ILE A 68 -1.05 6.94 14.90
N ASN A 69 -1.39 5.71 14.55
CA ASN A 69 -1.34 4.59 15.50
C ASN A 69 0.09 4.20 15.90
N ILE A 70 1.07 4.37 15.01
CA ILE A 70 2.48 4.01 15.28
C ILE A 70 3.21 5.14 16.02
N LEU A 71 3.07 6.38 15.56
CA LEU A 71 3.81 7.53 16.08
C LEU A 71 3.06 8.24 17.21
N GLY A 72 1.74 8.15 17.25
CA GLY A 72 0.89 9.01 18.06
C GLY A 72 0.65 10.37 17.41
N ILE A 73 -0.45 11.03 17.80
CA ILE A 73 -0.91 12.28 17.17
C ILE A 73 0.08 13.45 17.37
N ARG A 74 0.71 13.54 18.54
CA ARG A 74 1.64 14.63 18.88
C ARG A 74 2.91 14.56 18.03
N ALA A 75 3.59 13.42 18.05
CA ALA A 75 4.81 13.21 17.25
C ALA A 75 4.54 13.36 15.75
N PHE A 76 3.34 12.97 15.27
CA PHE A 76 2.94 13.20 13.89
C PHE A 76 2.82 14.70 13.56
N ILE A 77 2.13 15.48 14.40
CA ILE A 77 1.99 16.94 14.20
C ILE A 77 3.36 17.62 14.23
N ASP A 78 4.22 17.24 15.17
CA ASP A 78 5.57 17.80 15.27
C ASP A 78 6.39 17.48 14.01
N ALA A 79 6.32 16.25 13.50
CA ALA A 79 7.00 15.85 12.27
C ALA A 79 6.49 16.60 11.03
N VAL A 80 5.20 16.93 10.97
CA VAL A 80 4.61 17.73 9.89
C VAL A 80 4.99 19.21 9.99
N ASN A 81 5.09 19.73 11.22
CA ASN A 81 5.41 21.12 11.51
C ASN A 81 6.91 21.41 11.54
N ALA A 82 7.77 20.40 11.60
CA ALA A 82 9.24 20.50 11.58
C ALA A 82 9.81 20.98 10.22
N LYS A 83 9.03 21.74 9.46
CA LYS A 83 9.48 22.47 8.27
C LYS A 83 10.55 23.49 8.62
#